data_AF-A0A9E6ZZN4-F1
#
_entry.id   AF-A0A9E6ZZN4-F1
#
_cell.length_a   1.000
_cell.length_b   1.000
_cell.length_c   1.000
_cell.angle_alpha   90.00
_cell.angle_beta   90.00
_cell.angle_gamma   90.00
#
_symmetry.space_group_name_H-M   'P 1'
#
loop_
_entity.id
_entity.type
_entity.pdbx_description
1 polymer ?
#
loop_
_entity_poly.entity_id
_entity_poly.type
_entity_poly.pdbx_seq_one_letter_code
_entity_poly.pdbx_strand_id
1 'polypeptide(L)'
;MKSFIERIERLEEEKKTIADDIKDVFAEAKGTGFDVKALRAILRMRKQDADQRAEHEAIVDLYMQALGMIPFERTPLGQTMEG
;
A
#
# COMPACT_ATOMS: atom_id res chain seq x y z
N MET A 1 -10.11 25.22 -27.59
CA MET A 1 -11.08 24.14 -27.27
C MET A 1 -10.67 22.82 -27.90
N LYS A 2 -10.55 22.73 -29.25
CA LYS A 2 -10.06 21.51 -29.94
C LYS A 2 -8.71 21.00 -29.43
N SER A 3 -7.73 21.90 -29.28
CA SER A 3 -6.40 21.56 -28.74
C SER A 3 -6.40 21.06 -27.29
N PHE A 4 -7.42 21.37 -26.48
CA PHE A 4 -7.54 20.82 -25.13
C PHE A 4 -8.10 19.39 -25.17
N ILE A 5 -9.08 19.14 -26.05
CA ILE A 5 -9.68 17.81 -26.23
C ILE A 5 -8.62 16.82 -26.74
N GLU A 6 -7.90 17.17 -27.81
CA GLU A 6 -6.86 16.31 -28.40
C GLU A 6 -5.75 15.96 -27.39
N ARG A 7 -5.38 16.92 -26.53
CA ARG A 7 -4.41 16.67 -25.45
C ARG A 7 -4.97 15.71 -24.38
N ILE A 8 -6.25 15.82 -24.04
CA ILE A 8 -6.89 14.93 -23.07
C ILE A 8 -7.02 13.51 -23.64
N GLU A 9 -7.42 13.37 -24.90
CA GLU A 9 -7.55 12.06 -25.56
C GLU A 9 -6.21 11.31 -25.57
N ARG A 10 -5.13 12.01 -25.94
CA ARG A 10 -3.77 11.44 -25.85
C ARG A 10 -3.40 11.01 -24.42
N LEU A 11 -3.71 11.84 -23.42
CA LEU A 11 -3.44 11.50 -22.02
C LEU A 11 -4.27 10.30 -21.54
N GLU A 12 -5.51 10.14 -22.00
CA GLU A 12 -6.32 8.96 -21.69
C GLU A 12 -5.80 7.69 -22.39
N GLU A 13 -5.28 7.80 -23.61
CA GLU A 13 -4.56 6.70 -24.28
C GLU A 13 -3.29 6.31 -23.51
N GLU A 14 -2.44 7.27 -23.14
CA GLU A 14 -1.24 7.02 -22.33
C GLU A 14 -1.58 6.34 -20.99
N LYS A 15 -2.60 6.85 -20.30
CA LYS A 15 -3.12 6.28 -19.04
C LYS A 15 -3.63 4.86 -19.23
N LYS A 16 -4.28 4.55 -20.35
CA LYS A 16 -4.74 3.20 -20.67
C LYS A 16 -3.55 2.25 -20.85
N THR A 17 -2.56 2.65 -21.64
CA THR A 17 -1.32 1.86 -21.85
C THR A 17 -0.64 1.56 -20.51
N ILE A 18 -0.44 2.58 -19.67
CA ILE A 18 0.16 2.40 -18.33
C ILE A 18 -0.70 1.46 -17.47
N ALA A 19 -2.02 1.58 -17.53
CA ALA A 19 -2.91 0.71 -16.76
C ALA A 19 -2.84 -0.75 -17.22
N ASP A 20 -2.65 -0.99 -18.51
CA ASP A 20 -2.48 -2.33 -19.07
C ASP A 20 -1.11 -2.91 -18.70
N ASP A 21 -0.03 -2.13 -18.77
CA ASP A 21 1.31 -2.54 -18.29
C ASP A 21 1.28 -2.94 -16.80
N ILE A 22 0.58 -2.17 -15.96
CA ILE A 22 0.42 -2.50 -14.53
C ILE A 22 -0.32 -3.83 -14.34
N LYS A 23 -1.33 -4.13 -15.18
CA LYS A 23 -2.04 -5.42 -15.10
C LYS A 23 -1.12 -6.58 -15.47
N ASP A 24 -0.29 -6.42 -16.49
CA ASP A 24 0.65 -7.44 -16.93
C ASP A 24 1.69 -7.75 -15.85
N VAL A 25 2.22 -6.74 -15.17
CA VAL A 25 3.10 -6.93 -13.99
C VAL A 25 2.42 -7.71 -12.88
N PHE A 26 1.14 -7.42 -12.57
CA PHE A 26 0.40 -8.20 -11.59
C PHE A 26 0.11 -9.63 -12.07
N ALA A 27 -0.10 -9.84 -13.36
CA ALA A 27 -0.29 -11.17 -13.94
C ALA A 27 1.00 -12.00 -13.86
N GLU A 28 2.15 -11.39 -14.16
CA GLU A 28 3.47 -12.01 -13.98
C GLU A 28 3.74 -12.36 -12.52
N ALA A 29 3.48 -11.44 -11.59
CA ALA A 29 3.60 -11.68 -10.15
C ALA A 29 2.71 -12.86 -9.71
N LYS A 30 1.48 -12.95 -10.25
CA LYS A 30 0.60 -14.09 -9.98
C LYS A 30 1.16 -15.40 -10.54
N GLY A 31 1.66 -15.39 -11.77
CA GLY A 31 2.24 -16.55 -12.44
C GLY A 31 3.51 -17.08 -11.76
N THR A 32 4.25 -16.19 -11.10
CA THR A 32 5.43 -16.52 -10.29
C THR A 32 5.10 -16.93 -8.85
N GLY A 33 3.83 -16.86 -8.43
CA GLY A 33 3.35 -17.36 -7.14
C GLY A 33 3.12 -16.31 -6.06
N PHE A 34 3.22 -15.00 -6.37
CA PHE A 34 2.93 -13.95 -5.40
C PHE A 34 1.43 -13.73 -5.20
N ASP A 35 1.05 -13.37 -3.97
CA ASP A 35 -0.30 -12.90 -3.65
C ASP A 35 -0.49 -11.45 -4.14
N VAL A 36 -1.25 -11.30 -5.23
CA VAL A 36 -1.55 -10.00 -5.84
C VAL A 36 -2.35 -9.08 -4.89
N LYS A 37 -3.18 -9.62 -3.98
CA LYS A 37 -3.92 -8.80 -3.01
C LYS A 37 -2.96 -8.20 -1.98
N ALA A 38 -1.99 -8.96 -1.50
CA ALA A 38 -0.95 -8.50 -0.60
C ALA A 38 -0.09 -7.42 -1.27
N LEU A 39 0.35 -7.62 -2.53
CA LEU A 39 1.09 -6.60 -3.27
C LEU A 39 0.30 -5.29 -3.43
N ARG A 40 -1.01 -5.37 -3.72
CA ARG A 40 -1.87 -4.17 -3.77
C ARG A 40 -2.06 -3.52 -2.41
N ALA A 41 -2.06 -4.28 -1.32
CA ALA A 41 -2.06 -3.71 0.03
C ALA A 41 -0.75 -2.96 0.29
N ILE A 42 0.40 -3.55 -0.03
CA ILE A 42 1.72 -2.91 0.10
C ILE A 42 1.80 -1.61 -0.70
N LEU A 43 1.36 -1.60 -1.96
CA LEU A 43 1.36 -0.38 -2.78
C LEU A 43 0.46 0.71 -2.20
N ARG A 44 -0.66 0.35 -1.56
CA ARG A 44 -1.52 1.31 -0.86
C ARG A 44 -0.83 1.86 0.39
N MET A 45 -0.23 1.00 1.22
CA MET A 45 0.53 1.41 2.40
C MET A 45 1.69 2.35 2.03
N ARG A 46 2.39 2.06 0.93
CA ARG A 46 3.51 2.88 0.43
C ARG A 46 3.10 4.25 -0.12
N LYS A 47 1.82 4.44 -0.46
CA LYS A 47 1.27 5.73 -0.92
C LYS A 47 0.81 6.60 0.24
N GLN A 48 0.61 6.03 1.43
CA GLN A 48 0.23 6.79 2.62
C GLN A 48 1.43 7.54 3.16
N ASP A 49 1.16 8.69 3.78
CA ASP A 49 2.16 9.43 4.53
C ASP A 49 2.78 8.54 5.63
N ALA A 50 4.10 8.60 5.77
CA ALA A 50 4.83 7.67 6.64
C ALA A 50 4.54 7.94 8.12
N ASP A 51 4.43 9.21 8.50
CA ASP A 51 4.22 9.61 9.89
C ASP A 51 2.78 9.29 10.31
N GLN A 52 1.79 9.62 9.46
CA GLN A 52 0.39 9.26 9.73
C GLN A 52 0.19 7.75 9.83
N ARG A 53 0.89 6.97 9.01
CA ARG A 53 0.85 5.50 9.07
C ARG A 53 1.46 4.99 10.37
N ALA A 54 2.62 5.50 10.78
CA ALA A 54 3.26 5.10 12.03
C ALA A 54 2.40 5.43 13.26
N GLU A 55 1.77 6.61 13.28
CA GLU A 55 0.83 6.99 14.34
C GLU A 55 -0.37 6.04 14.40
N HIS A 56 -0.97 5.72 13.26
CA HIS A 56 -2.09 4.78 13.18
C HIS A 56 -1.69 3.36 13.61
N GLU A 57 -0.54 2.86 13.15
CA GLU A 57 -0.01 1.54 13.52
C GLU A 57 0.22 1.44 15.03
N ALA A 58 0.79 2.47 15.66
CA ALA A 58 0.98 2.49 17.11
C ALA A 58 -0.34 2.40 17.90
N ILE A 59 -1.40 3.07 17.43
CA ILE A 59 -2.73 3.00 18.04
C ILE A 59 -3.35 1.60 17.85
N VAL A 60 -3.23 1.04 16.65
CA VAL A 60 -3.73 -0.31 16.34
C VAL A 60 -3.03 -1.34 17.21
N ASP A 61 -1.70 -1.27 17.34
CA ASP A 61 -0.92 -2.18 18.17
C ASP A 61 -1.33 -2.09 19.65
N LEU A 62 -1.56 -0.88 20.17
CA LEU A 62 -2.08 -0.68 21.52
C LEU A 62 -3.42 -1.41 21.72
N TYR A 63 -4.34 -1.30 20.76
CA TYR A 63 -5.64 -1.97 20.85
C TYR A 63 -5.53 -3.49 20.68
N MET A 64 -4.70 -3.96 19.75
CA MET A 64 -4.44 -5.39 19.57
C MET A 64 -3.82 -6.01 20.83
N GLN A 65 -2.92 -5.28 21.50
CA GLN A 65 -2.33 -5.70 22.77
C GLN A 65 -3.39 -5.75 23.88
N ALA A 66 -4.24 -4.73 24.01
CA ALA A 66 -5.34 -4.72 24.97
C ALA A 66 -6.34 -5.87 24.73
N LEU A 67 -6.51 -6.30 23.47
CA LEU A 67 -7.34 -7.44 23.08
C LEU A 67 -6.62 -8.80 23.16
N GLY A 68 -5.34 -8.83 23.57
CA GLY A 68 -4.55 -10.06 23.67
C GLY A 68 -4.20 -10.69 22.31
N MET A 69 -4.28 -9.94 21.22
CA MET A 69 -3.97 -10.40 19.86
C MET A 69 -2.47 -10.37 19.56
N ILE A 70 -1.71 -9.53 20.27
CA ILE A 70 -0.25 -9.47 20.20
C ILE A 70 0.36 -9.36 21.61
N PRO A 71 1.55 -9.90 21.84
CA PRO A 71 2.26 -9.77 23.11
C PRO A 71 2.83 -8.34 23.27
N PHE A 72 3.06 -7.92 24.52
CA PHE A 72 3.50 -6.55 24.83
C PHE A 72 4.84 -6.18 24.17
N GLU A 73 5.75 -7.15 24.07
CA GLU A 73 7.09 -7.00 23.50
C GLU A 73 7.07 -6.70 21.98
N ARG A 74 5.93 -6.92 21.31
CA ARG A 74 5.76 -6.54 19.90
C ARG A 74 5.25 -5.12 19.70
N THR A 75 4.84 -4.44 20.76
CA THR A 75 4.43 -3.03 20.67
C THR A 75 5.66 -2.12 20.63
N PRO A 76 5.57 -0.90 20.06
CA PRO A 76 6.66 0.06 20.10
C PRO A 76 7.16 0.34 21.53
N LEU A 77 6.24 0.40 22.51
CA LEU A 77 6.58 0.59 23.92
C LEU A 77 7.37 -0.58 24.49
N GLY A 78 6.93 -1.81 24.24
CA GLY A 78 7.65 -3.02 24.68
C GLY A 78 9.07 -3.08 24.12
N GLN A 79 9.25 -2.75 22.85
CA GLN A 79 10.57 -2.72 22.20
C GLN A 79 11.50 -1.65 22.78
N THR A 80 10.96 -0.49 23.19
CA THR A 80 11.77 0.57 23.81
C THR A 80 12.21 0.29 25.25
N MET A 81 11.60 -0.68 25.93
CA MET A 81 11.91 -1.02 27.33
C MET A 81 12.90 -2.19 27.47
N GLU A 82 13.19 -2.93 26.39
CA GLU A 82 14.14 -4.05 26.37
C GLU A 82 15.57 -3.65 25.96
N GLY A 83 15.77 -2.44 25.43
CA GLY A 83 17.08 -1.91 25.01
C GLY A 83 17.67 -0.92 26.01
#